data_AF-A0A1F8ZJW4-F1
#
_entry.id   AF-A0A1F8ZJW4-F1
#
_cell.length_a   1.000
_cell.length_b   1.000
_cell.length_c   1.000
_cell.angle_alpha   90.00
_cell.angle_beta   90.00
_cell.angle_gamma   90.00
#
_symmetry.space_group_name_H-M   'P 1'
#
loop_
_entity.id
_entity.type
_entity.pdbx_description
1 polymer ?
#
loop_
_entity_poly.entity_id
_entity_poly.type
_entity_poly.pdbx_seq_one_letter_code
_entity_poly.pdbx_strand_id
1 'polypeptide(L)'
;MEIEVEIKAKYDGKDIAYLEKQVEDNRSLSRESQKEMFLILYYLKLYGGYKKNKRYAKTSFYNYIEDRFLIREGTYNEMQRAYVKFPVQSVEYGVGVVSKILRVCGPIRTKETFTEMDKANEQKTINRATIEKIIQKHKDPERVKEASEHKDYKNLYEKLLTVYEKTKESLKEAIAQIKELEEQNKRLKETVKKYSEIRRIVGQSKEQPASAI
;
A
#
# COMPACT_ATOMS: atom_id res chain seq x y z
N MET A 1 9.12 -11.30 7.00
CA MET A 1 8.84 -12.74 7.07
C MET A 1 9.02 -13.29 8.47
N GLU A 2 10.15 -13.06 9.16
CA GLU A 2 10.37 -13.62 10.52
C GLU A 2 9.32 -13.17 11.55
N ILE A 3 9.01 -11.86 11.62
CA ILE A 3 7.98 -11.34 12.54
C ILE A 3 6.60 -11.95 12.29
N GLU A 4 6.24 -12.25 11.03
CA GLU A 4 4.91 -12.78 10.69
C GLU A 4 4.72 -14.23 11.14
N VAL A 5 5.80 -15.02 11.13
CA VAL A 5 5.81 -16.39 11.65
C VAL A 5 5.72 -16.35 13.18
N GLU A 6 6.49 -15.47 13.82
CA GLU A 6 6.51 -15.31 15.27
C GLU A 6 5.14 -14.87 15.83
N ILE A 7 4.52 -13.83 15.27
CA ILE A 7 3.21 -13.36 15.72
C ILE A 7 2.12 -14.40 15.50
N LYS A 8 2.20 -15.19 14.42
CA LYS A 8 1.23 -16.25 14.17
C LYS A 8 1.38 -17.31 15.25
N ALA A 9 2.58 -17.82 15.49
CA ALA A 9 2.83 -18.79 16.55
C ALA A 9 2.37 -18.30 17.93
N LYS A 10 2.51 -17.00 18.22
CA LYS A 10 2.18 -16.42 19.52
C LYS A 10 0.69 -16.15 19.75
N TYR A 11 -0.07 -15.84 18.71
CA TYR A 11 -1.47 -15.39 18.84
C TYR A 11 -2.51 -16.26 18.14
N ASP A 12 -2.09 -17.21 17.31
CA ASP A 12 -3.01 -18.10 16.63
C ASP A 12 -3.80 -18.97 17.63
N GLY A 13 -5.07 -19.22 17.30
CA GLY A 13 -6.01 -19.91 18.19
C GLY A 13 -6.53 -19.10 19.39
N LYS A 14 -6.04 -17.86 19.63
CA LYS A 14 -6.57 -17.00 20.70
C LYS A 14 -7.87 -16.32 20.28
N ASP A 15 -8.77 -16.15 21.24
CA ASP A 15 -10.03 -15.45 21.02
C ASP A 15 -9.82 -13.94 20.83
N ILE A 16 -10.69 -13.30 20.04
CA ILE A 16 -10.61 -11.86 19.78
C ILE A 16 -10.76 -11.05 21.07
N ALA A 17 -11.68 -11.42 21.97
CA ALA A 17 -11.87 -10.66 23.21
C ALA A 17 -10.62 -10.72 24.10
N TYR A 18 -9.92 -11.87 24.11
CA TYR A 18 -8.64 -12.01 24.78
C TYR A 18 -7.58 -11.09 24.17
N LEU A 19 -7.45 -11.07 22.84
CA LEU A 19 -6.48 -10.22 22.15
C LEU A 19 -6.77 -8.73 22.36
N GLU A 20 -8.04 -8.32 22.32
CA GLU A 20 -8.45 -6.93 22.60
C GLU A 20 -8.08 -6.52 24.03
N LYS A 21 -8.37 -7.37 25.01
CA LYS A 21 -8.00 -7.12 26.41
C LYS A 21 -6.48 -6.97 26.57
N GLN A 22 -5.70 -7.82 25.91
CA GLN A 22 -4.24 -7.71 25.95
C GLN A 22 -3.72 -6.41 25.32
N VAL A 23 -4.38 -5.87 24.30
CA VAL A 23 -4.05 -4.55 23.76
C VAL A 23 -4.28 -3.47 24.82
N GLU A 24 -5.39 -3.53 25.55
CA GLU A 24 -5.71 -2.60 26.63
C GLU A 24 -4.72 -2.72 27.81
N ASP A 25 -4.41 -3.94 28.24
CA ASP A 25 -3.47 -4.23 29.32
C ASP A 25 -2.05 -3.73 28.98
N ASN A 26 -1.67 -3.79 27.71
CA ASN A 26 -0.36 -3.34 27.21
C ASN A 26 -0.32 -1.86 26.78
N ARG A 27 -1.37 -1.08 27.08
CA ARG A 27 -1.41 0.37 26.79
C ARG A 27 -0.52 1.21 27.72
N SER A 28 0.34 0.56 28.51
CA SER A 28 1.26 1.22 29.43
C SER A 28 2.29 2.10 28.71
N LEU A 29 3.01 2.93 29.47
CA LEU A 29 4.10 3.77 28.94
C LEU A 29 5.41 3.00 28.70
N SER A 30 5.51 1.73 29.11
CA SER A 30 6.69 0.90 28.79
C SER A 30 6.75 0.62 27.29
N ARG A 31 7.96 0.67 26.74
CA ARG A 31 8.20 0.50 25.31
C ARG A 31 8.04 -0.95 24.87
N GLU A 32 8.29 -1.89 25.77
CA GLU A 32 8.04 -3.33 25.62
C GLU A 32 6.53 -3.59 25.57
N SER A 33 5.76 -2.97 26.46
CA SER A 33 4.29 -3.05 26.43
C SER A 33 3.75 -2.49 25.12
N GLN A 34 4.24 -1.32 24.69
CA GLN A 34 3.85 -0.74 23.40
C GLN A 34 4.21 -1.63 22.20
N LYS A 35 5.35 -2.33 22.26
CA LYS A 35 5.73 -3.34 21.25
C LYS A 35 4.73 -4.49 21.24
N GLU A 36 4.40 -5.05 22.40
CA GLU A 36 3.44 -6.16 22.51
C GLU A 36 2.05 -5.75 22.01
N MET A 37 1.57 -4.59 22.43
CA MET A 37 0.33 -3.97 21.93
C MET A 37 0.34 -3.87 20.40
N PHE A 38 1.43 -3.35 19.83
CA PHE A 38 1.58 -3.26 18.38
C PHE A 38 1.56 -4.64 17.70
N LEU A 39 2.26 -5.63 18.23
CA LEU A 39 2.32 -6.98 17.64
C LEU A 39 0.94 -7.65 17.60
N ILE A 40 0.13 -7.47 18.65
CA ILE A 40 -1.25 -7.97 18.69
C ILE A 40 -2.10 -7.27 17.61
N LEU A 41 -2.03 -5.94 17.53
CA LEU A 41 -2.75 -5.17 16.51
C LEU A 41 -2.31 -5.54 15.09
N TYR A 42 -1.00 -5.77 14.89
CA TYR A 42 -0.43 -6.20 13.62
C TYR A 42 -0.92 -7.60 13.22
N TYR A 43 -0.99 -8.53 14.17
CA TYR A 43 -1.60 -9.85 13.97
C TYR A 43 -3.07 -9.72 13.56
N LEU A 44 -3.87 -8.92 14.30
CA LEU A 44 -5.29 -8.69 13.96
C LEU A 44 -5.45 -8.11 12.55
N LYS A 45 -4.59 -7.17 12.15
CA LYS A 45 -4.60 -6.59 10.79
C LYS A 45 -4.30 -7.64 9.72
N LEU A 46 -3.23 -8.42 9.88
CA LEU A 46 -2.75 -9.38 8.89
C LEU A 46 -3.73 -10.54 8.67
N TYR A 47 -4.23 -11.13 9.75
CA TYR A 47 -5.10 -12.31 9.68
C TYR A 47 -6.59 -11.94 9.67
N GLY A 48 -6.91 -10.64 9.65
CA GLY A 48 -8.29 -10.16 9.62
C GLY A 48 -9.11 -10.51 10.87
N GLY A 49 -8.45 -10.77 12.01
CA GLY A 49 -9.11 -11.19 13.25
C GLY A 49 -10.22 -10.24 13.68
N TYR A 50 -10.01 -8.93 13.52
CA TYR A 50 -10.99 -7.88 13.83
C TYR A 50 -12.33 -8.02 13.07
N LYS A 51 -12.33 -8.68 11.90
CA LYS A 51 -13.55 -8.88 11.10
C LYS A 51 -14.48 -9.95 11.67
N LYS A 52 -14.03 -10.73 12.67
CA LYS A 52 -14.89 -11.68 13.40
C LYS A 52 -16.01 -10.95 14.15
N ASN A 53 -15.80 -9.71 14.56
CA ASN A 53 -16.83 -8.88 15.16
C ASN A 53 -17.78 -8.33 14.08
N LYS A 54 -19.08 -8.62 14.20
CA LYS A 54 -20.12 -8.22 13.24
C LYS A 54 -20.13 -6.71 12.96
N ARG A 55 -19.79 -5.87 13.95
CA ARG A 55 -19.72 -4.41 13.80
C ARG A 55 -18.67 -3.97 12.77
N TYR A 56 -17.55 -4.69 12.69
CA TYR A 56 -16.39 -4.32 11.86
C TYR A 56 -16.17 -5.21 10.63
N ALA A 57 -17.10 -6.14 10.35
CA ALA A 57 -16.96 -7.08 9.23
C ALA A 57 -16.77 -6.39 7.87
N LYS A 58 -17.34 -5.19 7.69
CA LYS A 58 -17.25 -4.37 6.46
C LYS A 58 -16.43 -3.09 6.62
N THR A 59 -15.75 -2.88 7.74
CA THR A 59 -14.96 -1.67 7.98
C THR A 59 -13.48 -1.90 7.70
N SER A 60 -12.73 -0.81 7.55
CA SER A 60 -11.27 -0.88 7.53
C SER A 60 -10.72 -1.27 8.91
N PHE A 61 -9.50 -1.81 8.95
CA PHE A 61 -8.78 -2.03 10.20
C PHE A 61 -8.54 -0.73 10.97
N TYR A 62 -8.30 0.38 10.25
CA TYR A 62 -8.03 1.68 10.88
C TYR A 62 -9.25 2.20 11.64
N ASN A 63 -10.45 2.06 11.08
CA ASN A 63 -11.69 2.42 11.79
C ASN A 63 -11.89 1.56 13.04
N TYR A 64 -11.52 0.28 12.98
CA TYR A 64 -11.60 -0.62 14.12
C TYR A 64 -10.67 -0.19 15.27
N ILE A 65 -9.39 0.09 14.99
CA ILE A 65 -8.44 0.48 16.04
C ILE A 65 -8.70 1.89 16.58
N GLU A 66 -9.24 2.78 15.76
CA GLU A 66 -9.64 4.13 16.18
C GLU A 66 -10.84 4.06 17.12
N ASP A 67 -11.88 3.29 16.77
CA ASP A 67 -13.09 3.16 17.59
C ASP A 67 -12.86 2.32 18.86
N ARG A 68 -12.06 1.25 18.82
CA ARG A 68 -11.81 0.39 20.00
C ARG A 68 -10.70 0.92 20.91
N PHE A 69 -9.61 1.43 20.34
CA PHE A 69 -8.40 1.75 21.11
C PHE A 69 -8.01 3.23 21.03
N LEU A 70 -8.76 4.08 20.29
CA LEU A 70 -8.44 5.49 20.08
C LEU A 70 -7.04 5.69 19.44
N ILE A 71 -6.61 4.75 18.61
CA ILE A 71 -5.34 4.83 17.87
C ILE A 71 -5.63 5.35 16.46
N ARG A 72 -5.10 6.53 16.14
CA ARG A 72 -5.23 7.13 14.80
C ARG A 72 -4.40 6.35 13.78
N GLU A 73 -4.86 6.32 12.53
CA GLU A 73 -4.16 5.65 11.43
C GLU A 73 -2.69 6.11 11.31
N GLY A 74 -2.44 7.43 11.39
CA GLY A 74 -1.09 7.98 11.31
C GLY A 74 -0.15 7.43 12.39
N THR A 75 -0.64 7.36 13.64
CA THR A 75 0.10 6.81 14.77
C THR A 75 0.40 5.33 14.57
N TYR A 76 -0.60 4.54 14.14
CA TYR A 76 -0.40 3.13 13.83
C TYR A 76 0.61 2.91 12.70
N ASN A 77 0.55 3.72 11.65
CA ASN A 77 1.47 3.63 10.52
C ASN A 77 2.92 4.03 10.89
N GLU A 78 3.11 4.91 11.87
CA GLU A 78 4.42 5.20 12.46
C GLU A 78 4.94 4.02 13.29
N MET A 79 4.10 3.44 14.16
CA MET A 79 4.42 2.22 14.92
C MET A 79 4.78 1.06 14.01
N GLN A 80 3.99 0.83 12.94
CA GLN A 80 4.25 -0.23 11.98
C GLN A 80 5.60 -0.05 11.29
N ARG A 81 5.93 1.17 10.86
CA ARG A 81 7.23 1.44 10.22
C ARG A 81 8.41 1.24 11.18
N ALA A 82 8.24 1.61 12.45
CA ALA A 82 9.28 1.48 13.46
C ALA A 82 9.48 0.03 13.91
N TYR A 83 8.44 -0.64 14.41
CA TYR A 83 8.57 -1.98 14.99
C TYR A 83 8.80 -3.09 13.96
N VAL A 84 8.30 -2.95 12.72
CA VAL A 84 8.52 -3.99 11.70
C VAL A 84 9.97 -3.95 11.17
N LYS A 85 10.55 -2.76 11.00
CA LYS A 85 11.89 -2.61 10.40
C LYS A 85 13.01 -2.50 11.43
N PHE A 86 12.73 -1.88 12.58
CA PHE A 86 13.71 -1.56 13.62
C PHE A 86 13.15 -1.92 15.01
N PRO A 87 12.78 -3.18 15.27
CA PRO A 87 12.13 -3.57 16.53
C PRO A 87 13.01 -3.31 17.75
N VAL A 88 14.32 -3.53 17.64
CA VAL A 88 15.28 -3.33 18.75
C VAL A 88 15.43 -1.85 19.08
N GLN A 89 15.72 -1.02 18.07
CA GLN A 89 15.89 0.42 18.24
C GLN A 89 14.58 1.11 18.67
N SER A 90 13.43 0.55 18.30
CA SER A 90 12.12 1.07 18.74
C SER A 90 11.87 0.84 20.23
N VAL A 91 12.39 -0.24 20.81
CA VAL A 91 12.34 -0.47 22.26
C VAL A 91 13.41 0.39 22.97
N GLU A 92 14.60 0.52 22.40
CA GLU A 92 15.69 1.27 23.03
C GLU A 92 15.50 2.80 23.01
N TYR A 93 14.99 3.35 21.91
CA TYR A 93 14.87 4.80 21.72
C TYR A 93 13.42 5.30 21.62
N GLY A 94 12.47 4.40 21.40
CA GLY A 94 11.06 4.72 21.20
C GLY A 94 10.70 4.99 19.73
N VAL A 95 9.44 4.73 19.40
CA VAL A 95 8.87 4.91 18.04
C VAL A 95 9.09 6.33 17.51
N GLY A 96 8.89 7.36 18.34
CA GLY A 96 9.01 8.75 17.90
C GLY A 96 10.40 9.13 17.40
N VAL A 97 11.46 8.61 18.04
CA VAL A 97 12.85 8.85 17.61
C VAL A 97 13.14 8.11 16.30
N VAL A 98 12.75 6.84 16.22
CA VAL A 98 12.89 6.02 15.01
C VAL A 98 12.15 6.66 13.82
N SER A 99 10.90 7.10 14.02
CA SER A 99 10.11 7.80 12.99
C SER A 99 10.75 9.12 12.58
N LYS A 100 11.36 9.86 13.51
CA LYS A 100 12.09 11.09 13.18
C LYS A 100 13.32 10.80 12.31
N ILE A 101 14.13 9.80 12.66
CA ILE A 101 15.30 9.38 11.87
C ILE A 101 14.88 9.00 10.46
N LEU A 102 13.83 8.17 10.33
CA LEU A 102 13.32 7.75 9.03
C LEU A 102 12.85 8.91 8.15
N ARG A 103 12.25 9.96 8.76
CA ARG A 103 11.82 11.16 8.05
C ARG A 103 13.01 12.01 7.61
N VAL A 104 13.95 12.26 8.52
CA VAL A 104 15.02 13.27 8.36
C VAL A 104 16.26 12.74 7.64
N CYS A 105 16.68 11.52 7.96
CA CYS A 105 17.89 10.90 7.41
C CYS A 105 17.62 10.04 6.17
N GLY A 106 16.34 9.73 5.90
CA GLY A 106 15.94 8.87 4.79
C GLY A 106 16.37 7.41 4.96
N PRO A 107 15.94 6.50 4.06
CA PRO A 107 16.15 5.06 4.22
C PRO A 107 17.63 4.65 4.14
N ILE A 108 18.46 5.40 3.42
CA ILE A 108 19.88 5.08 3.20
C ILE A 108 20.68 5.31 4.49
N ARG A 109 20.58 6.52 5.06
CA ARG A 109 21.39 6.91 6.23
C ARG A 109 20.81 6.45 7.57
N THR A 110 19.55 5.99 7.60
CA THR A 110 18.92 5.51 8.84
C THR A 110 19.76 4.45 9.58
N LYS A 111 20.35 3.49 8.86
CA LYS A 111 21.20 2.44 9.48
C LYS A 111 22.47 3.00 10.09
N GLU A 112 23.10 3.98 9.42
CA GLU A 112 24.30 4.65 9.90
C GLU A 112 24.00 5.48 11.15
N THR A 113 22.87 6.21 11.15
CA THR A 113 22.39 6.96 12.30
C THR A 113 22.18 6.06 13.52
N PHE A 114 21.53 4.90 13.36
CA PHE A 114 21.35 3.96 14.46
C PHE A 114 22.67 3.39 14.97
N THR A 115 23.58 2.98 14.07
CA THR A 115 24.90 2.50 14.47
C THR A 115 25.67 3.53 15.30
N GLU A 116 25.59 4.82 14.94
CA GLU A 116 26.25 5.89 15.70
C GLU A 116 25.55 6.16 17.05
N MET A 117 24.22 6.04 17.11
CA MET A 117 23.46 6.12 18.36
C MET A 117 23.76 4.96 19.31
N ASP A 118 23.83 3.73 18.79
CA ASP A 118 24.11 2.52 19.56
C ASP A 118 25.51 2.64 20.21
N LYS A 119 26.53 3.02 19.42
CA LYS A 119 27.89 3.28 19.92
C LYS A 119 27.95 4.39 20.97
N ALA A 120 27.19 5.47 20.78
CA ALA A 120 27.15 6.56 21.74
C ALA A 120 26.47 6.13 23.06
N ASN A 121 25.46 5.27 22.99
CA ASN A 121 24.72 4.75 24.14
C ASN A 121 25.53 3.73 24.94
N GLU A 122 26.38 2.93 24.28
CA GLU A 122 27.32 1.98 24.92
C GLU A 122 28.31 2.68 25.86
N GLN A 123 28.75 3.90 25.52
CA GLN A 123 29.70 4.66 26.35
C GLN A 123 29.02 5.34 27.54
N LYS A 124 27.80 5.85 27.35
CA LYS A 124 26.98 6.51 28.38
C LYS A 124 25.56 6.66 27.85
N THR A 125 24.55 6.56 28.73
CA THR A 125 23.16 6.84 28.37
C THR A 125 23.05 8.13 27.56
N ILE A 126 22.64 7.99 26.30
CA ILE A 126 22.63 9.10 25.36
C ILE A 126 21.51 10.08 25.72
N ASN A 127 21.84 11.36 25.84
CA ASN A 127 20.83 12.39 26.09
C ASN A 127 20.14 12.83 24.79
N ARG A 128 18.98 13.49 24.92
CA ARG A 128 18.19 13.95 23.78
C ARG A 128 18.94 14.92 22.85
N ALA A 129 19.83 15.74 23.39
CA ALA A 129 20.62 16.69 22.60
C ALA A 129 21.64 15.99 21.70
N THR A 130 22.29 14.93 22.20
CA THR A 130 23.20 14.11 21.42
C THR A 130 22.47 13.33 20.34
N ILE A 131 21.29 12.76 20.64
CA ILE A 131 20.43 12.13 19.63
C ILE A 131 20.15 13.13 18.50
N GLU A 132 19.76 14.37 18.83
CA GLU A 132 19.48 15.38 17.82
C GLU A 132 20.71 15.71 16.97
N LYS A 133 21.89 15.85 17.58
CA LYS A 133 23.14 16.11 16.86
C LYS A 133 23.46 14.99 15.85
N ILE A 134 23.30 13.72 16.26
CA ILE A 134 23.53 12.58 15.37
C ILE A 134 22.52 12.58 14.21
N ILE A 135 21.23 12.87 14.48
CA ILE A 135 20.20 12.99 13.43
C ILE A 135 20.55 14.08 12.43
N GLN A 136 20.96 15.26 12.91
CA GLN A 136 21.30 16.39 12.03
C GLN A 136 22.57 16.13 11.21
N LYS A 137 23.55 15.41 11.77
CA LYS A 137 24.77 15.00 11.06
C LYS A 137 24.45 14.11 9.85
N HIS A 138 23.48 13.20 10.00
CA HIS A 138 23.06 12.26 8.95
C HIS A 138 21.85 12.72 8.16
N LYS A 139 21.47 13.99 8.26
CA LYS A 139 20.33 14.57 7.56
C LYS A 139 20.47 14.39 6.05
N ASP A 140 19.39 13.97 5.40
CA ASP A 140 19.31 13.86 3.96
C ASP A 140 18.96 15.24 3.36
N PRO A 141 19.86 15.87 2.57
CA PRO A 141 19.64 17.20 2.02
C PRO A 141 18.43 17.28 1.08
N GLU A 142 18.12 16.21 0.35
CA GLU A 142 17.04 16.22 -0.67
C GLU A 142 15.66 16.23 -0.02
N ARG A 143 15.49 15.49 1.09
CA ARG A 143 14.23 15.43 1.86
C ARG A 143 13.86 16.73 2.55
N VAL A 144 14.85 17.58 2.83
CA VAL A 144 14.62 18.90 3.44
C VAL A 144 14.01 19.85 2.42
N LYS A 145 14.41 19.74 1.14
CA LYS A 145 13.90 20.59 0.06
C LYS A 145 12.42 20.32 -0.22
N GLU A 146 12.01 19.05 -0.25
CA GLU A 146 10.60 18.65 -0.49
C GLU A 146 9.62 19.17 0.58
N ALA A 147 10.08 19.40 1.82
CA ALA A 147 9.24 19.96 2.89
C ALA A 147 9.13 21.49 2.83
N SER A 148 10.12 22.18 2.25
CA SER A 148 10.17 23.64 2.12
C SER A 148 9.57 24.17 0.82
N GLU A 149 9.48 23.33 -0.22
CA GLU A 149 8.73 23.68 -1.41
C GLU A 149 7.25 23.68 -1.06
N HIS A 150 6.71 24.87 -0.77
CA HIS A 150 5.28 25.09 -0.86
C HIS A 150 4.85 24.62 -2.24
N LYS A 151 4.23 23.42 -2.30
CA LYS A 151 3.58 22.94 -3.50
C LYS A 151 2.63 24.04 -3.91
N ASP A 152 2.95 24.71 -5.00
CA ASP A 152 2.07 25.70 -5.60
C ASP A 152 0.88 24.92 -6.17
N TYR A 153 -0.12 24.70 -5.30
CA TYR A 153 -1.28 23.86 -5.57
C TYR A 153 -2.03 24.32 -6.81
N LYS A 154 -1.93 25.62 -7.13
CA LYS A 154 -2.48 26.21 -8.35
C LYS A 154 -1.79 25.62 -9.59
N ASN A 155 -0.46 25.63 -9.62
CA ASN A 155 0.34 25.03 -10.69
C ASN A 155 0.12 23.51 -10.82
N LEU A 156 -0.06 22.81 -9.69
CA LEU A 156 -0.39 21.38 -9.71
C LEU A 156 -1.78 21.12 -10.31
N TYR A 157 -2.77 21.93 -9.93
CA TYR A 157 -4.15 21.82 -10.42
C TYR A 157 -4.25 22.14 -11.91
N GLU A 158 -3.56 23.18 -12.39
CA GLU A 158 -3.49 23.53 -13.82
C GLU A 158 -2.83 22.42 -14.67
N LYS A 159 -1.76 21.80 -14.16
CA LYS A 159 -1.17 20.61 -14.79
C LYS A 159 -2.13 19.41 -14.80
N LEU A 160 -2.89 19.20 -13.72
CA LEU A 160 -3.85 18.10 -13.66
C LEU A 160 -5.01 18.31 -14.64
N LEU A 161 -5.51 19.54 -14.75
CA LEU A 161 -6.56 19.93 -15.70
C LEU A 161 -6.14 19.70 -17.15
N THR A 162 -4.95 20.18 -17.53
CA THR A 162 -4.44 19.99 -18.89
C THR A 162 -4.24 18.52 -19.26
N VAL A 163 -3.81 17.68 -18.31
CA VAL A 163 -3.72 16.22 -18.52
C VAL A 163 -5.11 15.60 -18.66
N TYR A 164 -6.07 16.02 -17.81
CA TYR A 164 -7.44 15.52 -17.87
C TYR A 164 -8.13 15.85 -19.19
N GLU A 165 -7.98 17.10 -19.67
CA GLU A 165 -8.55 17.54 -20.95
C GLU A 165 -7.97 16.74 -22.13
N LYS A 166 -6.65 16.57 -22.20
CA LYS A 166 -6.00 15.73 -23.21
C LYS A 166 -6.48 14.28 -23.16
N THR A 167 -6.62 13.73 -21.96
CA THR A 167 -7.09 12.35 -21.77
C THR A 167 -8.54 12.20 -22.22
N LYS A 168 -9.38 13.20 -21.95
CA LYS A 168 -10.78 13.24 -22.38
C LYS A 168 -10.92 13.34 -23.90
N GLU A 169 -10.07 14.12 -24.57
CA GLU A 169 -10.03 14.19 -26.04
C GLU A 169 -9.59 12.86 -26.64
N SER A 170 -8.48 12.29 -26.16
CA SER A 170 -7.99 10.98 -26.62
C SER A 170 -9.03 9.87 -26.40
N LEU A 171 -9.78 9.90 -25.29
CA LEU A 171 -10.87 8.96 -25.04
C LEU A 171 -12.00 9.10 -26.06
N LYS A 172 -12.38 10.33 -26.44
CA LYS A 172 -13.40 10.57 -27.46
C LYS A 172 -12.96 10.04 -28.83
N GLU A 173 -11.70 10.29 -29.20
CA GLU A 173 -11.12 9.79 -30.45
C GLU A 173 -11.09 8.26 -30.48
N ALA A 174 -10.65 7.62 -29.38
CA ALA A 174 -10.65 6.17 -29.26
C ALA A 174 -12.06 5.56 -29.38
N ILE A 175 -13.07 6.20 -28.77
CA ILE A 175 -14.48 5.75 -28.89
C ILE A 175 -14.97 5.87 -30.34
N ALA A 176 -14.61 6.96 -31.04
CA ALA A 176 -14.98 7.13 -32.45
C ALA A 176 -14.32 6.05 -33.34
N GLN A 177 -13.04 5.76 -33.12
CA GLN A 177 -12.31 4.70 -33.83
C GLN A 177 -12.90 3.31 -33.57
N ILE A 178 -13.29 3.00 -32.33
CA ILE A 178 -13.95 1.73 -32.00
C ILE A 178 -15.24 1.57 -32.80
N LYS A 179 -16.10 2.60 -32.84
CA LYS A 179 -17.35 2.56 -33.62
C LYS A 179 -17.08 2.33 -35.11
N GLU A 180 -16.09 3.00 -35.68
CA GLU A 180 -15.72 2.81 -37.08
C GLU A 180 -15.23 1.38 -37.36
N LEU A 181 -14.38 0.84 -36.49
CA LEU A 181 -13.87 -0.53 -36.59
C LEU A 181 -14.99 -1.58 -36.41
N GLU A 182 -15.98 -1.33 -35.56
CA GLU A 182 -17.17 -2.17 -35.40
C GLU A 182 -18.02 -2.20 -36.68
N GLU A 183 -18.22 -1.03 -37.30
CA GLU A 183 -18.94 -0.89 -38.58
C GLU A 183 -18.21 -1.64 -39.71
N GLN A 184 -16.89 -1.48 -39.80
CA GLN A 184 -16.05 -2.19 -40.77
C GLN A 184 -16.10 -3.71 -40.55
N ASN A 185 -15.99 -4.18 -39.30
CA ASN A 185 -16.13 -5.59 -38.97
C ASN A 185 -17.49 -6.17 -39.36
N LYS A 186 -18.56 -5.40 -39.19
CA LYS A 186 -19.91 -5.81 -39.62
C LYS A 186 -19.97 -6.00 -41.14
N ARG A 187 -19.47 -5.04 -41.91
CA ARG A 187 -19.41 -5.12 -43.39
C ARG A 187 -18.56 -6.30 -43.87
N LEU A 188 -17.43 -6.55 -43.23
CA LEU A 188 -16.57 -7.69 -43.54
C LEU A 188 -17.27 -9.02 -43.24
N LYS A 189 -17.97 -9.15 -42.10
CA LYS A 189 -18.76 -10.34 -41.76
C LYS A 189 -19.88 -10.60 -42.78
N GLU A 190 -20.58 -9.56 -43.23
CA GLU A 190 -21.61 -9.68 -44.27
C GLU A 190 -21.01 -10.11 -45.62
N THR A 191 -19.86 -9.55 -45.98
CA THR A 191 -19.13 -9.91 -47.21
C THR A 191 -18.69 -11.38 -47.16
N VAL A 192 -18.11 -11.83 -46.04
CA VAL A 192 -17.72 -13.23 -45.83
C VAL A 192 -18.93 -14.16 -45.96
N LYS A 193 -20.10 -13.80 -45.38
CA LYS A 193 -21.33 -14.58 -45.53
C LYS A 193 -21.72 -14.74 -47.01
N LYS A 194 -21.76 -13.64 -47.78
CA LYS A 194 -22.04 -13.70 -49.22
C LYS A 194 -21.08 -14.59 -49.99
N TYR A 195 -19.78 -14.49 -49.71
CA TYR A 195 -18.78 -15.37 -50.34
C TYR A 195 -18.93 -16.84 -49.94
N SER A 196 -19.35 -17.12 -48.70
CA SER A 196 -19.62 -18.49 -48.25
C SER A 196 -20.85 -19.09 -48.92
N GLU A 197 -21.90 -18.29 -49.13
CA GLU A 197 -23.11 -18.69 -49.86
C GLU A 197 -22.79 -18.97 -51.34
N ILE A 198 -22.04 -18.08 -51.99
CA ILE A 198 -21.58 -18.28 -53.38
C ILE A 198 -20.74 -19.56 -53.47
N ARG A 199 -19.79 -19.77 -52.54
CA ARG A 199 -18.99 -21.01 -52.50
C ARG A 199 -19.85 -22.26 -52.33
N ARG A 200 -20.91 -22.20 -51.51
CA ARG A 200 -21.85 -23.32 -51.32
C ARG A 200 -22.61 -23.62 -52.62
N ILE A 201 -23.12 -22.59 -53.30
CA ILE A 201 -23.84 -22.75 -54.59
C ILE A 201 -22.91 -23.34 -55.65
N VAL A 202 -21.69 -22.80 -55.78
CA VAL A 202 -20.70 -23.28 -56.76
C VAL A 202 -20.24 -24.71 -56.42
N GLY A 203 -20.05 -25.04 -55.14
CA GLY A 203 -19.73 -26.40 -54.68
C GLY A 203 -20.81 -27.41 -55.02
N GLN A 204 -22.09 -27.08 -54.76
CA GLN A 204 -23.23 -27.93 -55.10
C GLN A 204 -23.40 -28.12 -56.61
N SER A 205 -23.08 -27.11 -57.43
CA SER A 205 -23.12 -27.23 -58.89
C SER A 205 -22.05 -28.15 -59.49
N LYS A 206 -21.00 -28.50 -58.72
CA LYS A 206 -19.96 -29.47 -59.14
C LYS A 206 -20.27 -30.91 -58.72
N GLU A 207 -21.20 -31.13 -57.79
CA GLU A 207 -21.61 -32.47 -57.30
C GLU A 207 -22.83 -33.05 -58.02
N GLN A 208 -23.45 -32.33 -58.95
CA GLN A 208 -24.34 -32.92 -59.93
C GLN A 208 -23.51 -33.38 -61.13
N PRO A 209 -23.11 -34.67 -61.23
CA PRO A 209 -22.59 -35.17 -62.49
C PRO A 209 -23.67 -35.00 -63.55
N ALA A 210 -23.24 -34.67 -64.77
CA ALA A 210 -24.06 -34.70 -65.96
C ALA A 210 -24.69 -36.10 -66.12
N SER A 211 -25.86 -36.31 -65.54
CA SER A 211 -26.74 -37.44 -65.82
C SER A 211 -27.95 -36.92 -66.59
N ALA A 212 -27.71 -36.42 -67.81
CA ALA A 212 -28.68 -36.31 -68.88
C ALA A 212 -27.97 -35.87 -70.16
N ILE A 213 -27.46 -36.85 -70.91
CA ILE A 213 -27.71 -37.14 -72.34
C ILE A 213 -26.69 -38.20 -72.76
#